data_AF-A0A3P7LI37-F1
#
_entry.id   AF-A0A3P7LI37-F1
#
_cell.length_a   1.000
_cell.length_b   1.000
_cell.length_c   1.000
_cell.angle_alpha   90.00
_cell.angle_beta   90.00
_cell.angle_gamma   90.00
#
_symmetry.space_group_name_H-M   'P 1'
#
loop_
_entity.id
_entity.type
_entity.pdbx_description
1 polymer ?
#
loop_
_entity_poly.entity_id
_entity_poly.type
_entity_poly.pdbx_seq_one_letter_code
_entity_poly.pdbx_strand_id
1 'polypeptide(L)'
;YQCPVQIDYVLAYEEDGNDASESPSTADFEKLDQDVDQDEDTEDKNTPQTASSTKEKKQNRRFYFETNLQKMGLQIERVMISPNDRTSLPGFLDSILSKIGIFDFEPRVKKVLEEPDFFTAPYSSDRRKQFVNWDRPDILFPHAERSRMVYDLLTRAHYDDPRLNSKGKTQNHYRFGIERLVAQGVYTAAYPLHQTLRNDSSEMSKGNEVSQRELLYNHWVSYRNVLKYQPLDCIKRYFGSKVAFYFAWLGYYTRSLYLAAFVGIISVLFGFLNVSEDIVR
;
A
#
# COMPACT_ATOMS: atom_id res chain seq x y z
N TYR A 1 -16.03 -25.35 1.77
CA TYR A 1 -14.85 -24.71 2.38
C TYR A 1 -14.97 -23.22 2.16
N GLN A 2 -15.33 -22.47 3.21
CA GLN A 2 -15.37 -21.01 3.16
C GLN A 2 -13.91 -20.55 3.07
N CYS A 3 -13.55 -19.88 1.97
CA CYS A 3 -12.22 -19.28 1.84
C CYS A 3 -12.10 -18.18 2.91
N PRO A 4 -11.02 -18.14 3.72
CA PRO A 4 -10.87 -17.07 4.70
C PRO A 4 -10.86 -15.72 3.99
N VAL A 5 -11.69 -14.78 4.46
CA VAL A 5 -11.80 -13.45 3.88
C VAL A 5 -10.47 -12.72 4.08
N GLN A 6 -9.85 -12.29 2.99
CA GLN A 6 -8.61 -11.54 2.99
C GLN A 6 -8.92 -10.04 2.90
N ILE A 7 -8.32 -9.26 3.80
CA ILE A 7 -8.50 -7.80 3.84
C ILE A 7 -7.51 -7.15 2.89
N ASP A 8 -8.00 -6.54 1.81
CA ASP A 8 -7.16 -5.90 0.78
C ASP A 8 -6.89 -4.41 1.05
N TYR A 9 -7.79 -3.73 1.78
CA TYR A 9 -7.75 -2.29 2.04
C TYR A 9 -8.48 -1.94 3.34
N VAL A 10 -8.03 -0.88 4.03
CA VAL A 10 -8.64 -0.41 5.28
C VAL A 10 -9.01 1.06 5.15
N LEU A 11 -10.24 1.38 5.57
CA LEU A 11 -10.74 2.74 5.74
C LEU A 11 -10.93 2.98 7.24
N ALA A 12 -10.26 3.99 7.78
CA ALA A 12 -10.35 4.37 9.18
C ALA A 12 -11.13 5.68 9.31
N TYR A 13 -11.99 5.75 10.32
CA TYR A 13 -12.69 6.95 10.71
C TYR A 13 -12.93 6.94 12.22
N GLU A 14 -13.03 8.11 12.81
CA GLU A 14 -13.41 8.26 14.21
C GLU A 14 -14.93 8.38 14.30
N GLU A 15 -15.52 7.62 15.22
CA GLU A 15 -16.88 7.82 15.71
C GLU A 15 -16.78 8.54 17.05
N ASP A 16 -17.17 9.81 17.07
CA ASP A 16 -17.33 10.53 18.33
C ASP A 16 -18.52 9.92 19.07
N GLY A 17 -18.28 9.35 20.25
CA GLY A 17 -19.23 8.55 20.99
C GLY A 17 -20.61 9.20 21.20
N ASN A 18 -21.61 8.31 21.28
CA ASN A 18 -23.06 8.51 21.35
C ASN A 18 -23.74 8.74 19.99
N ASP A 19 -24.04 7.64 19.29
CA ASP A 19 -25.38 7.30 18.77
C ASP A 19 -25.24 6.06 17.88
N ALA A 20 -25.24 4.91 18.53
CA ALA A 20 -25.42 3.65 17.84
C ALA A 20 -26.84 3.64 17.25
N SER A 21 -26.92 3.44 15.94
CA SER A 21 -28.09 2.90 15.21
C SER A 21 -29.29 3.79 14.89
N GLU A 22 -29.10 5.07 14.53
CA GLU A 22 -30.14 5.77 13.74
C GLU A 22 -29.73 5.94 12.28
N SER A 23 -30.53 5.33 11.40
CA SER A 23 -30.54 5.64 9.98
C SER A 23 -31.16 7.03 9.83
N PRO A 24 -30.46 8.02 9.24
CA PRO A 24 -30.95 9.38 9.23
C PRO A 24 -32.26 9.50 8.43
N SER A 25 -33.24 10.23 8.98
CA SER A 25 -34.58 10.38 8.40
C SER A 25 -34.58 11.37 7.23
N THR A 26 -35.41 11.13 6.22
CA THR A 26 -35.38 11.85 4.92
C THR A 26 -35.64 13.37 5.01
N ALA A 27 -36.26 13.86 6.09
CA ALA A 27 -36.61 15.27 6.25
C ALA A 27 -35.47 16.13 6.83
N ASP A 28 -34.56 15.53 7.60
CA ASP A 28 -33.44 16.24 8.24
C ASP A 28 -32.35 16.63 7.22
N PHE A 29 -32.30 15.92 6.09
CA PHE A 29 -31.41 16.18 4.95
C PHE A 29 -31.72 17.47 4.19
N GLU A 30 -33.00 17.85 4.06
CA GLU A 30 -33.42 18.87 3.10
C GLU A 30 -33.07 20.30 3.54
N LYS A 31 -32.92 20.51 4.86
CA LYS A 31 -32.49 21.78 5.45
C LYS A 31 -30.97 21.95 5.48
N LEU A 32 -30.23 20.85 5.49
CA LEU A 32 -28.80 20.85 5.75
C LEU A 32 -27.96 21.21 4.52
N ASP A 33 -28.40 20.82 3.32
CA ASP A 33 -27.65 20.97 2.07
C ASP A 33 -27.92 22.29 1.32
N GLN A 34 -28.98 23.03 1.66
CA GLN A 34 -29.17 24.39 1.12
C GLN A 34 -28.09 25.37 1.59
N ASP A 35 -27.50 25.11 2.76
CA ASP A 35 -26.45 25.95 3.34
C ASP A 35 -25.05 25.59 2.79
N VAL A 36 -24.81 24.35 2.34
CA VAL A 36 -23.48 23.88 1.90
C VAL A 36 -23.11 24.36 0.50
N ASP A 37 -24.08 24.47 -0.41
CA ASP A 37 -23.82 24.98 -1.77
C ASP A 37 -23.44 26.48 -1.75
N GLN A 38 -23.64 27.20 -0.63
CA GLN A 38 -23.12 28.57 -0.44
C GLN A 38 -21.72 28.60 0.21
N ASP A 39 -21.37 27.55 0.96
CA ASP A 39 -20.13 27.48 1.73
C ASP A 39 -18.94 26.86 0.97
N GLU A 40 -19.17 26.06 -0.10
CA GLU A 40 -18.05 25.51 -0.91
C GLU A 40 -17.32 26.61 -1.73
N ASP A 41 -17.96 27.74 -2.03
CA ASP A 41 -17.35 28.87 -2.74
C ASP A 41 -16.92 30.02 -1.80
N THR A 42 -17.23 29.94 -0.51
CA THR A 42 -16.92 30.99 0.47
C THR A 42 -16.23 30.39 1.69
N GLU A 43 -14.89 30.35 1.67
CA GLU A 43 -14.08 30.06 2.87
C GLU A 43 -14.20 31.20 3.91
N ASP A 44 -15.37 31.38 4.52
CA ASP A 44 -15.52 32.25 5.68
C ASP A 44 -15.73 31.42 6.95
N LYS A 45 -14.65 31.28 7.72
CA LYS A 45 -14.53 30.49 8.96
C LYS A 45 -15.42 30.96 10.14
N ASN A 46 -16.41 31.82 9.93
CA ASN A 46 -17.05 32.58 11.01
C ASN A 46 -18.59 32.58 11.00
N THR A 47 -19.23 31.41 10.76
CA THR A 47 -20.64 31.22 11.12
C THR A 47 -20.77 29.96 11.99
N PRO A 48 -21.35 30.03 13.20
CA PRO A 48 -21.54 28.87 14.07
C PRO A 48 -22.73 28.05 13.57
N GLN A 49 -22.60 27.40 12.42
CA GLN A 49 -23.52 26.34 12.05
C GLN A 49 -23.18 25.10 12.86
N THR A 50 -24.20 24.56 13.50
CA THR A 50 -24.22 23.54 14.54
C THR A 50 -23.30 22.36 14.19
N ALA A 51 -22.34 22.04 15.06
CA ALA A 51 -21.41 20.91 14.83
C ALA A 51 -22.14 19.56 14.57
N SER A 52 -23.41 19.42 14.97
CA SER A 52 -24.26 18.27 14.62
C SER A 52 -24.55 18.17 13.11
N SER A 53 -24.77 19.30 12.44
CA SER A 53 -25.07 19.35 11.00
C SER A 53 -23.88 18.88 10.15
N THR A 54 -22.67 19.36 10.45
CA THR A 54 -21.46 18.91 9.75
C THR A 54 -21.17 17.42 9.99
N LYS A 55 -21.55 16.89 11.17
CA LYS A 55 -21.40 15.46 11.51
C LYS A 55 -22.36 14.58 10.72
N GLU A 56 -23.64 14.93 10.69
CA GLU A 56 -24.66 14.22 9.90
C GLU A 56 -24.28 14.21 8.41
N LYS A 57 -23.80 15.34 7.87
CA LYS A 57 -23.28 15.41 6.48
C LYS A 57 -22.14 14.44 6.21
N LYS A 58 -21.20 14.28 7.16
CA LYS A 58 -20.10 13.31 7.02
C LYS A 58 -20.62 11.88 7.04
N GLN A 59 -21.53 11.55 7.96
CA GLN A 59 -22.14 10.22 8.06
C GLN A 59 -22.92 9.85 6.78
N ASN A 60 -23.67 10.80 6.23
CA ASN A 60 -24.43 10.62 4.99
C ASN A 60 -23.54 10.33 3.79
N ARG A 61 -22.45 11.09 3.62
CA ARG A 61 -21.46 10.84 2.56
C ARG A 61 -20.83 9.45 2.68
N ARG A 62 -20.51 8.99 3.90
CA ARG A 62 -20.01 7.62 4.14
C ARG A 62 -21.04 6.58 3.71
N PHE A 63 -22.29 6.75 4.12
CA PHE A 63 -23.36 5.80 3.83
C PHE A 63 -23.57 5.62 2.31
N TYR A 64 -23.64 6.73 1.56
CA TYR A 64 -23.78 6.67 0.11
C TYR A 64 -22.54 6.07 -0.58
N PHE A 65 -21.34 6.43 -0.12
CA PHE A 65 -20.09 5.87 -0.63
C PHE A 65 -20.03 4.35 -0.44
N GLU A 66 -20.31 3.85 0.77
CA GLU A 66 -20.31 2.41 1.07
C GLU A 66 -21.40 1.65 0.32
N THR A 67 -22.60 2.23 0.22
CA THR A 67 -23.70 1.64 -0.57
C THR A 67 -23.31 1.51 -2.04
N ASN A 68 -22.63 2.51 -2.61
CA ASN A 68 -22.17 2.47 -3.99
C ASN A 68 -21.01 1.48 -4.18
N LEU A 69 -20.12 1.35 -3.21
CA LEU A 69 -19.07 0.31 -3.21
C LEU A 69 -19.67 -1.11 -3.16
N GLN A 70 -20.72 -1.33 -2.37
CA GLN A 70 -21.44 -2.60 -2.33
C GLN A 70 -22.12 -2.90 -3.67
N LYS A 71 -22.72 -1.90 -4.34
CA LYS A 71 -23.27 -2.05 -5.69
C LYS A 71 -22.20 -2.42 -6.72
N MET A 72 -20.97 -1.95 -6.54
CA MET A 72 -19.82 -2.34 -7.36
C MET A 72 -19.27 -3.74 -7.02
N GLY A 73 -19.84 -4.41 -6.02
CA GLY A 73 -19.50 -5.78 -5.63
C GLY A 73 -18.41 -5.90 -4.56
N LEU A 74 -18.01 -4.80 -3.91
CA LEU A 74 -17.03 -4.84 -2.83
C LEU A 74 -17.67 -5.31 -1.52
N GLN A 75 -17.07 -6.31 -0.88
CA GLN A 75 -17.49 -6.78 0.44
C GLN A 75 -16.87 -5.85 1.50
N ILE A 76 -17.70 -5.33 2.40
CA ILE A 76 -17.29 -4.40 3.45
C ILE A 76 -17.57 -5.04 4.81
N GLU A 77 -16.54 -5.11 5.65
CA GLU A 77 -16.61 -5.58 7.04
C GLU A 77 -16.24 -4.42 7.97
N ARG A 78 -16.99 -4.24 9.06
CA ARG A 78 -16.76 -3.18 10.05
C ARG A 78 -16.13 -3.78 11.30
N VAL A 79 -15.00 -3.23 11.73
CA VAL A 79 -14.28 -3.69 12.93
C VAL A 79 -13.92 -2.48 13.79
N MET A 80 -14.34 -2.51 15.06
CA MET A 80 -13.94 -1.52 16.06
C MET A 80 -12.55 -1.90 16.60
N ILE A 81 -11.57 -1.03 16.39
CA ILE A 81 -10.18 -1.25 16.81
C ILE A 81 -9.85 -0.23 17.90
N SER A 82 -9.50 -0.69 19.10
CA SER A 82 -8.85 0.17 20.10
C SER A 82 -7.37 0.34 19.74
N PRO A 83 -6.79 1.55 19.86
CA PRO A 83 -5.40 1.78 19.56
C PRO A 83 -4.52 0.97 20.53
N ASN A 84 -3.92 -0.10 20.03
CA ASN A 84 -2.85 -0.80 20.74
C ASN A 84 -1.52 -0.18 20.34
N ASP A 85 -0.79 0.31 21.34
CA ASP A 85 0.55 0.85 21.17
C ASP A 85 1.49 -0.21 20.58
N ARG A 86 2.12 0.14 19.46
CA ARG A 86 3.19 -0.65 18.86
C ARG A 86 4.51 -0.23 19.48
N THR A 87 4.99 -1.02 20.42
CA THR A 87 6.36 -0.92 20.94
C THR A 87 7.36 -1.30 19.86
N SER A 88 8.35 -0.43 19.62
CA SER A 88 9.48 -0.70 18.74
C SER A 88 10.77 -0.85 19.54
N LEU A 89 11.44 -1.99 19.33
CA LEU A 89 12.88 -2.28 19.49
C LEU A 89 13.50 -2.08 20.91
N PRO A 90 14.76 -2.50 21.19
CA PRO A 90 15.75 -3.28 20.42
C PRO A 90 16.39 -4.46 21.23
N GLY A 91 17.34 -5.20 20.63
CA GLY A 91 18.54 -5.62 21.39
C GLY A 91 19.21 -6.98 21.11
N PHE A 92 20.42 -6.90 20.55
CA PHE A 92 21.68 -7.43 21.13
C PHE A 92 22.32 -8.76 20.68
N LEU A 93 21.77 -9.56 19.77
CA LEU A 93 22.53 -10.72 19.22
C LEU A 93 22.67 -10.72 17.70
N ASP A 94 23.12 -9.58 17.18
CA ASP A 94 23.77 -9.46 15.86
C ASP A 94 25.26 -9.84 15.87
N SER A 95 25.80 -10.31 17.00
CA SER A 95 27.25 -10.41 17.17
C SER A 95 27.91 -11.73 16.79
N ILE A 96 27.21 -12.85 16.60
CA ILE A 96 27.92 -14.13 16.52
C ILE A 96 27.40 -15.00 15.38
N LEU A 97 28.13 -14.93 14.27
CA LEU A 97 28.35 -15.97 13.27
C LEU A 97 27.13 -16.60 12.58
N SER A 98 27.07 -16.42 11.25
CA SER A 98 27.36 -17.56 10.35
C SER A 98 27.66 -17.09 8.91
N LYS A 99 28.95 -16.79 8.72
CA LYS A 99 29.77 -17.29 7.61
C LYS A 99 29.17 -17.27 6.19
N ILE A 100 29.35 -16.10 5.55
CA ILE A 100 30.06 -15.87 4.28
C ILE A 100 29.57 -16.66 3.05
N GLY A 101 28.83 -15.95 2.18
CA GLY A 101 28.64 -16.25 0.76
C GLY A 101 28.53 -14.90 0.02
N ILE A 102 29.57 -14.53 -0.72
CA ILE A 102 29.96 -13.11 -0.87
C ILE A 102 29.25 -12.34 -1.99
N PHE A 103 28.64 -12.97 -2.99
CA PHE A 103 27.93 -12.20 -4.04
C PHE A 103 26.63 -12.83 -4.55
N ASP A 104 26.29 -14.06 -4.12
CA ASP A 104 25.12 -14.76 -4.62
C ASP A 104 24.34 -15.47 -3.50
N PHE A 105 23.03 -15.60 -3.67
CA PHE A 105 22.20 -16.36 -2.74
C PHE A 105 22.48 -17.85 -2.90
N GLU A 106 22.29 -18.63 -1.83
CA GLU A 106 22.32 -20.10 -1.93
C GLU A 106 21.28 -20.55 -2.99
N PRO A 107 21.57 -21.55 -3.85
CA PRO A 107 20.72 -21.91 -4.99
C PRO A 107 19.27 -22.25 -4.60
N ARG A 108 19.04 -22.76 -3.38
CA ARG A 108 17.70 -23.00 -2.83
C ARG A 108 16.92 -21.72 -2.63
N VAL A 109 17.57 -20.67 -2.12
CA VAL A 109 16.98 -19.36 -1.88
C VAL A 109 16.75 -18.65 -3.21
N LYS A 110 17.69 -18.76 -4.15
CA LYS A 110 17.54 -18.20 -5.50
C LYS A 110 16.30 -18.73 -6.22
N LYS A 111 16.03 -20.03 -6.15
CA LYS A 111 14.81 -20.65 -6.70
C LYS A 111 13.50 -20.13 -6.08
N VAL A 112 13.54 -19.67 -4.83
CA VAL A 112 12.36 -19.10 -4.16
C VAL A 112 12.20 -17.61 -4.51
N LEU A 113 13.31 -16.91 -4.77
CA LEU A 113 13.34 -15.49 -5.10
C LEU A 113 13.04 -15.21 -6.58
N GLU A 114 13.44 -16.12 -7.47
CA GLU A 114 13.19 -16.03 -8.91
C GLU A 114 11.77 -16.51 -9.22
N GLU A 115 10.98 -15.64 -9.83
CA GLU A 115 9.68 -16.01 -10.36
C GLU A 115 9.86 -16.75 -11.69
N PRO A 116 9.06 -17.79 -11.97
CA PRO A 116 9.08 -18.44 -13.28
C PRO A 116 8.59 -17.49 -14.38
N ASP A 117 9.23 -17.55 -15.55
CA ASP A 117 8.86 -16.73 -16.70
C ASP A 117 7.51 -17.18 -17.28
N PHE A 118 6.57 -16.23 -17.39
CA PHE A 118 5.26 -16.42 -17.99
C PHE A 118 5.02 -15.45 -19.14
N PHE A 119 4.21 -15.87 -20.12
CA PHE A 119 3.68 -14.96 -21.13
C PHE A 119 2.63 -14.04 -20.51
N THR A 120 2.76 -12.73 -20.75
CA THR A 120 1.83 -11.72 -20.23
C THR A 120 0.70 -11.43 -21.22
N ALA A 121 -0.54 -11.44 -20.74
CA ALA A 121 -1.73 -11.06 -21.50
C ALA A 121 -2.69 -10.25 -20.62
N PRO A 122 -3.52 -9.34 -21.20
CA PRO A 122 -4.53 -8.65 -20.41
C PRO A 122 -5.53 -9.66 -19.84
N TYR A 123 -5.80 -9.53 -18.54
CA TYR A 123 -6.74 -10.41 -17.86
C TYR A 123 -8.14 -10.28 -18.45
N SER A 124 -8.79 -11.41 -18.70
CA SER A 124 -10.18 -11.49 -19.17
C SER A 124 -10.85 -12.67 -18.47
N SER A 125 -12.03 -12.40 -17.89
CA SER A 125 -12.85 -13.41 -17.20
C SER A 125 -13.15 -14.61 -18.09
N ASP A 126 -13.40 -14.35 -19.37
CA ASP A 126 -13.79 -15.36 -20.36
C ASP A 126 -12.65 -16.35 -20.63
N ARG A 127 -11.41 -15.86 -20.54
CA ARG A 127 -10.19 -16.65 -20.75
C ARG A 127 -9.51 -17.05 -19.45
N ARG A 128 -10.22 -17.07 -18.32
CA ARG A 128 -9.64 -17.35 -16.99
C ARG A 128 -8.74 -18.60 -16.92
N LYS A 129 -9.08 -19.65 -17.66
CA LYS A 129 -8.34 -20.94 -17.68
C LYS A 129 -6.94 -20.85 -18.29
N GLN A 130 -6.65 -19.77 -19.04
CA GLN A 130 -5.33 -19.54 -19.65
C GLN A 130 -4.34 -18.89 -18.67
N PHE A 131 -4.82 -18.37 -17.54
CA PHE A 131 -3.99 -17.68 -16.57
C PHE A 131 -3.43 -18.64 -15.51
N VAL A 132 -2.26 -18.28 -14.99
CA VAL A 132 -1.60 -19.01 -13.90
C VAL A 132 -2.50 -18.95 -12.65
N ASN A 133 -2.55 -20.04 -11.89
CA ASN A 133 -3.37 -20.15 -10.67
C ASN A 133 -4.89 -19.98 -10.88
N TRP A 134 -5.41 -20.26 -12.09
CA TRP A 134 -6.85 -20.12 -12.39
C TRP A 134 -7.77 -20.95 -11.47
N ASP A 135 -7.27 -22.07 -10.96
CA ASP A 135 -7.96 -23.01 -10.06
C ASP A 135 -8.08 -22.44 -8.63
N ARG A 136 -7.15 -21.56 -8.23
CA ARG A 136 -7.08 -20.95 -6.90
C ARG A 136 -7.38 -19.45 -6.98
N PRO A 137 -8.65 -19.02 -6.84
CA PRO A 137 -9.02 -17.60 -6.95
C PRO A 137 -8.38 -16.72 -5.86
N ASP A 138 -7.98 -17.33 -4.74
CA ASP A 138 -7.28 -16.74 -3.62
C ASP A 138 -5.85 -16.27 -3.98
N ILE A 139 -5.13 -17.03 -4.80
CA ILE A 139 -3.72 -16.77 -5.18
C ILE A 139 -3.62 -16.24 -6.62
N LEU A 140 -4.74 -16.16 -7.35
CA LEU A 140 -4.78 -15.69 -8.74
C LEU A 140 -4.13 -14.31 -8.91
N PHE A 141 -4.46 -13.38 -8.01
CA PHE A 141 -3.92 -12.03 -8.01
C PHE A 141 -3.00 -11.81 -6.81
N PRO A 142 -1.76 -11.31 -7.02
CA PRO A 142 -0.89 -10.88 -5.93
C PRO A 142 -1.56 -9.82 -5.05
N HIS A 143 -1.23 -9.82 -3.76
CA HIS A 143 -1.77 -8.86 -2.80
C HIS A 143 -1.63 -7.39 -3.25
N ALA A 144 -0.48 -7.04 -3.83
CA ALA A 144 -0.24 -5.70 -4.35
C ALA A 144 -1.21 -5.31 -5.48
N GLU A 145 -1.53 -6.25 -6.37
CA GLU A 145 -2.49 -6.02 -7.46
C GLU A 145 -3.93 -5.95 -6.94
N ARG A 146 -4.28 -6.79 -5.96
CA ARG A 146 -5.59 -6.74 -5.29
C ARG A 146 -5.82 -5.40 -4.61
N SER A 147 -4.89 -4.95 -3.78
CA SER A 147 -4.96 -3.64 -3.14
C SER A 147 -5.04 -2.49 -4.15
N ARG A 148 -4.34 -2.61 -5.29
CA ARG A 148 -4.42 -1.64 -6.38
C ARG A 148 -5.79 -1.63 -7.07
N MET A 149 -6.38 -2.79 -7.32
CA MET A 149 -7.73 -2.90 -7.88
C MET A 149 -8.76 -2.28 -6.95
N VAL A 150 -8.66 -2.54 -5.64
CA VAL A 150 -9.55 -1.92 -4.65
C VAL A 150 -9.34 -0.41 -4.61
N TYR A 151 -8.10 0.08 -4.64
CA TYR A 151 -7.83 1.51 -4.69
C TYR A 151 -8.44 2.18 -5.93
N ASP A 152 -8.29 1.57 -7.11
CA ASP A 152 -8.88 2.08 -8.36
C ASP A 152 -10.42 2.09 -8.31
N LEU A 153 -11.02 1.16 -7.56
CA LEU A 153 -12.46 1.19 -7.31
C LEU A 153 -12.84 2.34 -6.38
N LEU A 154 -12.10 2.52 -5.28
CA LEU A 154 -12.31 3.58 -4.29
C LEU A 154 -12.14 4.98 -4.90
N THR A 155 -11.25 5.15 -5.88
CA THR A 155 -11.07 6.44 -6.58
C THR A 155 -12.21 6.72 -7.58
N ARG A 156 -12.84 5.69 -8.15
CA ARG A 156 -13.96 5.83 -9.10
C ARG A 156 -15.33 5.86 -8.43
N ALA A 157 -15.43 5.40 -7.20
CA ALA A 157 -16.69 5.33 -6.49
C ALA A 157 -17.25 6.73 -6.21
N HIS A 158 -18.52 6.92 -6.60
CA HIS A 158 -19.29 8.12 -6.34
C HIS A 158 -19.91 8.08 -4.94
N TYR A 159 -20.04 9.24 -4.31
CA TYR A 159 -20.80 9.42 -3.07
C TYR A 159 -21.94 10.42 -3.24
N ASP A 160 -22.40 10.58 -4.48
CA ASP A 160 -23.53 11.41 -4.86
C ASP A 160 -24.83 10.95 -4.20
N ASP A 161 -25.62 11.91 -3.71
CA ASP A 161 -26.99 11.66 -3.27
C ASP A 161 -27.91 11.53 -4.52
N PRO A 162 -28.60 10.40 -4.72
CA PRO A 162 -29.52 10.18 -5.83
C PRO A 162 -30.64 11.21 -5.94
N ARG A 163 -31.01 11.88 -4.83
CA ARG A 163 -32.10 12.86 -4.76
C ARG A 163 -31.68 14.23 -5.28
N LEU A 164 -30.38 14.56 -5.20
CA LEU A 164 -29.82 15.82 -5.73
C LEU A 164 -29.85 15.84 -7.26
N ASN A 165 -29.62 14.67 -7.89
CA ASN A 165 -29.64 14.50 -9.34
C ASN A 165 -31.03 14.75 -9.96
N SER A 166 -32.11 14.73 -9.16
CA SER A 166 -33.49 14.93 -9.62
C SER A 166 -33.91 16.40 -9.69
N LYS A 167 -33.22 17.34 -9.03
CA LYS A 167 -33.66 18.75 -8.93
C LYS A 167 -33.11 19.67 -10.04
N GLY A 168 -32.50 19.13 -11.09
CA GLY A 168 -32.11 19.88 -12.30
C GLY A 168 -31.05 20.97 -12.10
N LYS A 169 -30.56 21.19 -10.88
CA LYS A 169 -29.34 21.93 -10.61
C LYS A 169 -28.16 21.04 -10.98
N THR A 170 -27.20 21.65 -11.67
CA THR A 170 -25.95 21.11 -12.23
C THR A 170 -25.58 19.75 -11.65
N GLN A 171 -25.53 18.72 -12.51
CA GLN A 171 -24.94 17.42 -12.15
C GLN A 171 -23.56 17.72 -11.54
N ASN A 172 -23.43 17.58 -10.22
CA ASN A 172 -22.17 17.83 -9.51
C ASN A 172 -21.23 16.66 -9.82
N HIS A 173 -20.74 16.64 -11.05
CA HIS A 173 -19.99 15.58 -11.73
C HIS A 173 -18.63 15.26 -11.08
N TYR A 174 -18.35 15.85 -9.92
CA TYR A 174 -17.08 15.85 -9.22
C TYR A 174 -17.12 15.14 -7.87
N ARG A 175 -18.27 14.76 -7.30
CA ARG A 175 -18.35 14.12 -5.96
C ARG A 175 -18.06 12.62 -5.99
N PHE A 176 -16.82 12.29 -6.34
CA PHE A 176 -16.32 10.93 -6.38
C PHE A 176 -14.91 10.85 -5.76
N GLY A 177 -14.53 9.62 -5.39
CA GLY A 177 -13.18 9.29 -4.97
C GLY A 177 -12.91 9.40 -3.47
N ILE A 178 -12.17 8.42 -2.96
CA ILE A 178 -11.75 8.33 -1.56
C ILE A 178 -10.84 9.50 -1.12
N GLU A 179 -9.99 10.01 -2.01
CA GLU A 179 -9.05 11.09 -1.70
C GLU A 179 -9.77 12.36 -1.23
N ARG A 180 -10.91 12.69 -1.86
CA ARG A 180 -11.75 13.82 -1.45
C ARG A 180 -12.40 13.58 -0.08
N LEU A 181 -12.88 12.36 0.17
CA LEU A 181 -13.49 12.01 1.45
C LEU A 181 -12.47 12.05 2.59
N VAL A 182 -11.22 11.67 2.33
CA VAL A 182 -10.13 11.82 3.30
C VAL A 182 -9.81 13.30 3.52
N ALA A 183 -9.70 14.11 2.46
CA ALA A 183 -9.43 15.55 2.58
C ALA A 183 -10.53 16.32 3.33
N GLN A 184 -11.80 15.92 3.16
CA GLN A 184 -12.94 16.49 3.88
C GLN A 184 -13.07 16.00 5.34
N GLY A 185 -12.16 15.11 5.79
CA GLY A 185 -12.22 14.49 7.11
C GLY A 185 -13.47 13.63 7.31
N VAL A 186 -13.99 13.05 6.22
CA VAL A 186 -15.00 12.00 6.27
C VAL A 186 -14.32 10.68 6.62
N TYR A 187 -13.15 10.38 6.07
CA TYR A 187 -12.28 9.31 6.57
C TYR A 187 -11.00 9.91 7.15
N THR A 188 -10.50 9.33 8.23
CA THR A 188 -9.23 9.74 8.84
C THR A 188 -8.06 9.22 8.02
N ALA A 189 -8.15 7.97 7.54
CA ALA A 189 -7.11 7.36 6.74
C ALA A 189 -7.68 6.27 5.82
N ALA A 190 -6.99 6.05 4.70
CA ALA A 190 -7.26 4.98 3.76
C ALA A 190 -5.93 4.37 3.33
N TYR A 191 -5.68 3.09 3.64
CA TYR A 191 -4.41 2.43 3.33
C TYR A 191 -4.54 0.92 3.13
N PRO A 192 -3.70 0.31 2.28
CA PRO A 192 -3.60 -1.14 2.17
C PRO A 192 -2.92 -1.75 3.40
N LEU A 193 -3.27 -2.99 3.75
CA LEU A 193 -2.63 -3.70 4.85
C LEU A 193 -1.35 -4.39 4.42
N HIS A 194 -0.33 -4.33 5.27
CA HIS A 194 0.85 -5.16 5.13
C HIS A 194 0.61 -6.54 5.74
N GLN A 195 1.17 -7.58 5.12
CA GLN A 195 1.26 -8.91 5.72
C GLN A 195 1.94 -8.82 7.10
N THR A 196 1.46 -9.59 8.07
CA THR A 196 2.00 -9.60 9.43
C THR A 196 3.42 -10.16 9.42
N LEU A 197 4.35 -9.52 10.15
CA LEU A 197 5.60 -10.19 10.49
C LEU A 197 5.31 -11.12 11.65
N ARG A 198 5.84 -12.34 11.56
CA ARG A 198 5.82 -13.26 12.68
C ARG A 198 6.95 -12.88 13.63
N ASN A 199 6.60 -12.60 14.88
CA ASN A 199 7.58 -12.19 15.89
C ASN A 199 8.30 -13.40 16.53
N ASP A 200 7.69 -14.59 16.48
CA ASP A 200 8.21 -15.78 17.17
C ASP A 200 8.92 -16.76 16.22
N SER A 201 10.14 -17.12 16.62
CA SER A 201 10.96 -18.17 16.01
C SER A 201 10.35 -19.58 16.19
N SER A 202 9.47 -19.77 17.19
CA SER A 202 8.84 -21.05 17.55
C SER A 202 7.83 -21.55 16.51
N GLU A 203 7.20 -20.67 15.76
CA GLU A 203 6.21 -21.06 14.74
C GLU A 203 6.88 -21.48 13.41
N MET A 204 8.22 -21.37 13.29
CA MET A 204 8.96 -21.60 12.03
C MET A 204 8.89 -23.09 11.66
N SER A 205 8.68 -23.92 12.68
CA SER A 205 8.56 -25.36 12.59
C SER A 205 7.20 -25.85 12.07
N LYS A 206 6.19 -24.99 11.87
CA LYS A 206 4.82 -25.43 11.47
C LYS A 206 4.63 -25.63 9.95
N GLY A 207 5.64 -25.44 9.12
CA GLY A 207 5.53 -25.71 7.68
C GLY A 207 4.55 -24.81 6.92
N ASN A 208 4.13 -23.69 7.53
CA ASN A 208 3.30 -22.69 6.86
C ASN A 208 4.13 -21.91 5.83
N GLU A 209 3.50 -21.56 4.71
CA GLU A 209 4.10 -20.75 3.65
C GLU A 209 4.66 -19.43 4.22
N VAL A 210 5.91 -19.11 3.88
CA VAL A 210 6.58 -17.88 4.35
C VAL A 210 5.91 -16.66 3.72
N SER A 211 5.56 -15.67 4.54
CA SER A 211 4.99 -14.41 4.07
C SER A 211 5.97 -13.67 3.15
N GLN A 212 5.46 -13.01 2.11
CA GLN A 212 6.26 -12.19 1.20
C GLN A 212 7.03 -11.09 1.94
N ARG A 213 6.43 -10.49 2.99
CA ARG A 213 7.06 -9.46 3.79
C ARG A 213 8.24 -10.00 4.59
N GLU A 214 8.09 -11.19 5.17
CA GLU A 214 9.14 -11.86 5.94
C GLU A 214 10.31 -12.24 5.04
N LEU A 215 10.02 -12.76 3.85
CA LEU A 215 11.04 -13.08 2.84
C LEU A 215 11.84 -11.83 2.44
N LEU A 216 11.17 -10.70 2.19
CA LEU A 216 11.84 -9.43 1.90
C LEU A 216 12.67 -8.92 3.08
N TYR A 217 12.16 -9.02 4.30
CA TYR A 217 12.91 -8.61 5.49
C TYR A 217 14.21 -9.41 5.64
N ASN A 218 14.12 -10.74 5.52
CA ASN A 218 15.25 -11.65 5.72
C ASN A 218 16.27 -11.60 4.57
N HIS A 219 15.82 -11.47 3.32
CA HIS A 219 16.68 -11.60 2.14
C HIS A 219 17.07 -10.28 1.48
N TRP A 220 16.38 -9.17 1.75
CA TRP A 220 16.67 -7.89 1.12
C TRP A 220 17.09 -6.81 2.12
N VAL A 221 16.29 -6.54 3.17
CA VAL A 221 16.53 -5.40 4.08
C VAL A 221 17.64 -5.66 5.11
N SER A 222 17.98 -6.93 5.37
CA SER A 222 19.06 -7.27 6.31
C SER A 222 20.42 -6.73 5.87
N TYR A 223 21.17 -6.13 6.80
CA TYR A 223 22.55 -5.66 6.59
C TYR A 223 23.48 -6.75 6.02
N ARG A 224 23.17 -8.04 6.26
CA ARG A 224 23.91 -9.19 5.70
C ARG A 224 23.85 -9.29 4.18
N ASN A 225 22.86 -8.67 3.55
CA ASN A 225 22.57 -8.80 2.13
C ASN A 225 22.88 -7.52 1.33
N VAL A 226 23.53 -6.52 1.93
CA VAL A 226 23.84 -5.23 1.28
C VAL A 226 24.69 -5.39 0.01
N LEU A 227 25.59 -6.38 -0.01
CA LEU A 227 26.43 -6.71 -1.17
C LEU A 227 25.77 -7.69 -2.15
N LYS A 228 24.62 -8.25 -1.82
CA LYS A 228 23.92 -9.23 -2.67
C LYS A 228 23.09 -8.53 -3.74
N TYR A 229 22.73 -9.29 -4.78
CA TYR A 229 21.76 -8.85 -5.78
C TYR A 229 20.40 -8.54 -5.11
N GLN A 230 19.76 -7.46 -5.55
CA GLN A 230 18.43 -7.10 -5.05
C GLN A 230 17.39 -8.04 -5.68
N PRO A 231 16.49 -8.67 -4.90
CA PRO A 231 15.45 -9.55 -5.43
C PRO A 231 14.29 -8.71 -6.01
N LEU A 232 14.48 -8.20 -7.22
CA LEU A 232 13.57 -7.24 -7.86
C LEU A 232 12.16 -7.79 -8.08
N ASP A 233 12.02 -9.07 -8.42
CA ASP A 233 10.71 -9.69 -8.64
C ASP A 233 9.91 -9.80 -7.35
N CYS A 234 10.56 -10.16 -6.24
CA CYS A 234 9.94 -10.16 -4.92
C CYS A 234 9.52 -8.75 -4.49
N ILE A 235 10.35 -7.74 -4.75
CA ILE A 235 10.03 -6.33 -4.47
C ILE A 235 8.84 -5.88 -5.32
N LYS A 236 8.82 -6.24 -6.61
CA LYS A 236 7.72 -5.94 -7.54
C LYS A 236 6.42 -6.59 -7.11
N ARG A 237 6.45 -7.86 -6.71
CA ARG A 237 5.27 -8.60 -6.26
C ARG A 237 4.65 -8.03 -4.99
N TYR A 238 5.47 -7.46 -4.11
CA TYR A 238 5.01 -6.90 -2.84
C TYR A 238 4.67 -5.41 -2.89
N PHE A 239 5.51 -4.57 -3.50
CA PHE A 239 5.34 -3.11 -3.55
C PHE A 239 4.80 -2.60 -4.91
N GLY A 240 4.78 -3.45 -5.93
CA GLY A 240 4.41 -3.08 -7.30
C GLY A 240 5.58 -2.58 -8.14
N SER A 241 5.31 -2.45 -9.44
CA SER A 241 6.32 -2.14 -10.46
C SER A 241 7.01 -0.78 -10.28
N LYS A 242 6.31 0.24 -9.77
CA LYS A 242 6.88 1.59 -9.58
C LYS A 242 8.02 1.58 -8.57
N VAL A 243 7.83 0.92 -7.44
CA VAL A 243 8.85 0.80 -6.38
C VAL A 243 9.96 -0.14 -6.82
N ALA A 244 9.64 -1.25 -7.47
CA ALA A 244 10.65 -2.16 -8.01
C ALA A 244 11.56 -1.50 -9.04
N PHE A 245 11.01 -0.65 -9.92
CA PHE A 245 11.80 0.08 -10.90
C PHE A 245 12.78 1.06 -10.24
N TYR A 246 12.34 1.76 -9.19
CA TYR A 246 13.22 2.63 -8.41
C TYR A 246 14.43 1.86 -7.86
N PHE A 247 14.20 0.70 -7.25
CA PHE A 247 15.28 -0.14 -6.71
C PHE A 247 16.15 -0.78 -7.79
N ALA A 248 15.57 -1.15 -8.94
CA ALA A 248 16.31 -1.62 -10.10
C ALA A 248 17.30 -0.55 -10.60
N TRP A 249 16.82 0.69 -10.73
CA TRP A 249 17.65 1.82 -11.12
C TRP A 249 18.75 2.12 -10.10
N LEU A 250 18.40 2.14 -8.80
CA LEU A 250 19.36 2.35 -7.72
C LEU A 250 20.47 1.27 -7.73
N GLY A 251 20.09 0.00 -7.91
CA GLY A 251 21.02 -1.11 -8.02
C GLY A 251 21.95 -0.98 -9.22
N TYR A 252 21.42 -0.60 -10.38
CA TYR A 252 22.22 -0.33 -11.58
C TYR A 252 23.20 0.83 -11.37
N TYR A 253 22.73 1.96 -10.83
CA TYR A 253 23.54 3.14 -10.58
C TYR A 253 24.71 2.84 -9.62
N THR A 254 24.45 2.12 -8.53
CA THR A 254 25.48 1.71 -7.57
C THR A 254 26.55 0.83 -8.21
N ARG A 255 26.17 -0.08 -9.12
CA ARG A 255 27.13 -0.90 -9.87
C ARG A 255 28.01 -0.09 -10.80
N SER A 256 27.44 0.90 -11.49
CA SER A 256 28.20 1.83 -12.33
C SER A 256 29.19 2.66 -11.51
N LEU A 257 28.82 3.06 -10.28
CA LEU A 257 29.71 3.76 -9.37
C LEU A 257 30.89 2.89 -8.90
N TYR A 258 30.73 1.58 -8.72
CA TYR A 258 31.86 0.70 -8.39
C TYR A 258 32.93 0.71 -9.48
N LEU A 259 32.52 0.73 -10.76
CA LEU A 259 33.46 0.84 -11.89
C LEU A 259 34.20 2.19 -11.87
N ALA A 260 33.46 3.28 -11.68
CA ALA A 260 34.06 4.61 -11.59
C ALA A 260 35.02 4.74 -10.40
N ALA A 261 34.64 4.21 -9.23
CA ALA A 261 35.46 4.18 -8.04
C ALA A 261 36.74 3.36 -8.24
N PHE A 262 36.66 2.22 -8.92
CA PHE A 262 37.82 1.38 -9.23
C PHE A 262 38.85 2.14 -10.09
N VAL A 263 38.39 2.83 -11.14
CA VAL A 263 39.27 3.69 -11.96
C VAL A 263 39.87 4.82 -11.14
N GLY A 264 39.06 5.50 -10.32
CA GLY A 264 39.52 6.58 -9.43
C GLY A 264 40.60 6.11 -8.44
N ILE A 265 40.43 4.94 -7.83
CA ILE A 265 41.41 4.34 -6.93
C ILE A 265 42.73 4.06 -7.65
N ILE A 266 42.69 3.50 -8.87
CA ILE A 266 43.89 3.27 -9.69
C ILE A 266 44.60 4.59 -10.00
N SER A 267 43.87 5.63 -10.40
CA SER A 267 44.46 6.94 -10.70
C SER A 267 45.15 7.56 -9.47
N VAL A 268 44.54 7.47 -8.29
CA VAL A 268 45.13 7.98 -7.03
C VAL A 268 46.36 7.17 -6.64
N LEU A 269 46.30 5.84 -6.76
CA LEU A 269 47.45 4.96 -6.49
C LEU A 269 48.62 5.27 -7.42
N PHE A 270 48.36 5.46 -8.72
CA PHE A 270 49.37 5.85 -9.69
C PHE A 270 50.00 7.20 -9.34
N GLY A 271 49.18 8.20 -8.97
CA GLY A 271 49.69 9.48 -8.49
C GLY A 271 50.60 9.31 -7.28
N PHE A 272 50.16 8.56 -6.27
CA PHE A 272 50.92 8.33 -5.03
C PHE A 272 52.27 7.63 -5.26
N LEU A 273 52.32 6.64 -6.17
CA LEU A 273 53.57 5.94 -6.50
C LEU A 273 54.59 6.81 -7.23
N ASN A 274 54.14 7.81 -7.99
CA ASN A 274 55.02 8.68 -8.78
C ASN A 274 55.43 9.97 -8.03
N VAL A 275 54.96 10.20 -6.80
CA VAL A 275 55.30 11.42 -6.01
C VAL A 275 56.82 11.57 -5.77
N SER A 276 57.54 10.46 -5.57
CA SER A 276 58.99 10.53 -5.28
C SER A 276 59.86 10.85 -6.49
N GLU A 277 59.38 10.55 -7.70
CA GLU A 277 60.10 10.78 -8.96
C GLU A 277 59.91 12.23 -9.48
N ASP A 278 58.90 12.95 -8.98
CA ASP A 278 58.56 14.31 -9.39
C ASP A 278 59.32 15.40 -8.59
N ILE A 279 60.18 14.99 -7.65
CA ILE A 279 61.06 15.91 -6.93
C ILE A 279 62.26 16.23 -7.81
N VAL A 280 62.25 17.40 -8.46
CA VAL A 280 63.37 17.93 -9.23
C VAL A 280 64.62 18.00 -8.32
N ARG A 281 65.65 17.21 -8.65
CA ARG A 281 66.97 17.23 -8.00
C ARG A 281 67.85 18.34 -8.57
#